data_AF-A0A966NN42-F1
#
_entry.id   AF-A0A966NN42-F1
#
_cell.length_a   1.000
_cell.length_b   1.000
_cell.length_c   1.000
_cell.angle_alpha   90.00
_cell.angle_beta   90.00
_cell.angle_gamma   90.00
#
_symmetry.space_group_name_H-M   'P 1'
#
loop_
_entity.id
_entity.type
_entity.pdbx_description
1 polymer ?
#
loop_
_entity_poly.entity_id
_entity_poly.type
_entity_poly.pdbx_seq_one_letter_code
_entity_poly.pdbx_strand_id
1 'polypeptide(L)'
;MRRITLALALGALALGTVGACGAQRATAPGAQDDTSLDDVSAASADVSALTLSPVALLDQPVDGAHRAGDEAVYFVSRTGTVHRFVNDQLSNEPVLDISDLTEGEGERGLLGLAFSPDGSVAYLNYTNRSGDTVVASLNVAANGAFERGSLRTIITIEQPFRNHNAGDLVVEPNGMLLVPMGDGGSADDPLRVSLDDSSLLGKVLRVDAATGATTIIAKGLRNPWRVDLFDDRLWLADVGQNK
;
A
#
# COMPACT_ATOMS: atom_id res chain seq x y z
N MET A 1 26.90 -25.80 -38.82
CA MET A 1 28.31 -25.79 -38.37
C MET A 1 29.10 -24.78 -39.18
N ARG A 2 29.42 -23.61 -38.62
CA ARG A 2 30.50 -22.73 -39.07
C ARG A 2 31.11 -22.12 -37.82
N ARG A 3 32.32 -22.58 -37.50
CA ARG A 3 33.16 -22.08 -36.40
C ARG A 3 33.89 -20.84 -36.90
N ILE A 4 33.84 -19.75 -36.14
CA ILE A 4 34.73 -18.61 -36.31
C ILE A 4 35.47 -18.44 -35.00
N THR A 5 36.77 -18.71 -35.06
CA THR A 5 37.76 -18.53 -33.98
C THR A 5 38.33 -17.13 -34.14
N LEU A 6 38.26 -16.30 -33.10
CA LEU A 6 38.97 -15.01 -33.08
C LEU A 6 40.05 -15.04 -32.00
N ALA A 7 41.27 -14.74 -32.42
CA ALA A 7 42.49 -14.83 -31.65
C ALA A 7 42.68 -13.62 -30.73
N LEU A 8 43.28 -13.90 -29.57
CA LEU A 8 43.74 -12.95 -28.56
C LEU A 8 45.03 -12.25 -29.05
N ALA A 9 45.13 -10.93 -28.87
CA ALA A 9 46.40 -10.21 -28.94
C ALA A 9 46.61 -9.40 -27.65
N LEU A 10 47.63 -9.80 -26.89
CA LEU A 10 48.12 -9.13 -25.69
C LEU A 10 49.05 -7.99 -26.12
N GLY A 11 48.73 -6.75 -25.77
CA GLY A 11 49.61 -5.59 -25.91
C GLY A 11 49.93 -5.02 -24.55
N ALA A 12 51.17 -5.18 -24.10
CA ALA A 12 51.69 -4.55 -22.89
C ALA A 12 52.06 -3.09 -23.17
N LEU A 13 51.63 -2.16 -22.31
CA LEU A 13 52.20 -0.81 -22.25
C LEU A 13 52.42 -0.43 -20.78
N ALA A 14 53.67 -0.09 -20.46
CA ALA A 14 54.12 0.27 -19.13
C ALA A 14 53.90 1.76 -18.79
N LEU A 15 53.83 1.98 -17.48
CA LEU A 15 53.48 3.17 -16.70
C LEU A 15 54.11 4.51 -17.12
N GLY A 16 53.30 5.57 -17.00
CA GLY A 16 53.75 6.92 -16.66
C GLY A 16 52.91 7.45 -15.48
N THR A 17 53.56 7.73 -14.36
CA THR A 17 52.96 8.29 -13.13
C THR A 17 52.98 9.81 -13.15
N VAL A 18 51.83 10.45 -12.91
CA VAL A 18 51.75 11.85 -12.44
C VAL A 18 50.71 11.91 -11.31
N GLY A 19 51.09 12.59 -10.22
CA GLY A 19 50.46 12.51 -8.91
C GLY A 19 49.10 13.21 -8.75
N ALA A 20 48.32 12.59 -7.86
CA ALA A 20 47.39 13.13 -6.87
C ALA A 20 46.68 14.49 -7.10
N CYS A 21 45.37 14.42 -7.29
CA CYS A 21 44.42 15.21 -6.49
C CYS A 21 43.49 14.21 -5.78
N GLY A 22 43.43 14.33 -4.45
CA GLY A 22 42.75 13.37 -3.57
C GLY A 22 41.25 13.32 -3.82
N ALA A 23 40.77 12.15 -4.25
CA ALA A 23 39.41 11.72 -3.97
C ALA A 23 39.48 10.89 -2.70
N GLN A 24 39.13 11.48 -1.56
CA GLN A 24 38.73 10.71 -0.40
C GLN A 24 37.59 9.80 -0.86
N ARG A 25 37.87 8.49 -0.99
CA ARG A 25 36.82 7.50 -0.80
C ARG A 25 36.29 7.75 0.60
N ALA A 26 35.15 8.42 0.69
CA ALA A 26 34.32 8.32 1.87
C ALA A 26 34.05 6.83 2.04
N THR A 27 34.72 6.22 3.01
CA THR A 27 34.30 4.95 3.56
C THR A 27 32.83 5.12 3.91
N ALA A 28 31.96 4.29 3.32
CA ALA A 28 30.61 4.16 3.80
C ALA A 28 30.67 3.99 5.33
N PRO A 29 29.79 4.65 6.11
CA PRO A 29 29.70 4.36 7.53
C PRO A 29 29.55 2.84 7.64
N GLY A 30 30.42 2.21 8.43
CA GLY A 30 30.33 0.79 8.68
C GLY A 30 28.89 0.51 9.11
N ALA A 31 28.23 -0.42 8.42
CA ALA A 31 26.98 -0.97 8.89
C ALA A 31 27.28 -1.55 10.27
N GLN A 32 26.94 -0.80 11.31
CA GLN A 32 26.65 -1.41 12.58
C GLN A 32 25.40 -2.23 12.30
N ASP A 33 25.63 -3.53 12.16
CA ASP A 33 24.62 -4.57 12.15
C ASP A 33 23.98 -4.57 13.56
N ASP A 34 23.18 -3.54 13.84
CA ASP A 34 22.37 -3.40 15.05
C ASP A 34 20.94 -3.92 14.81
N THR A 35 20.78 -4.70 13.74
CA THR A 35 19.57 -5.50 13.52
C THR A 35 19.84 -6.94 13.95
N SER A 36 20.21 -7.14 15.22
CA SER A 36 19.69 -8.35 15.85
C SER A 36 18.18 -8.15 15.88
N LEU A 37 17.45 -8.89 15.04
CA LEU A 37 16.07 -9.21 15.36
C LEU A 37 16.17 -9.90 16.72
N ASP A 38 15.95 -9.15 17.79
CA ASP A 38 15.79 -9.75 19.11
C ASP A 38 14.80 -10.89 18.91
N ASP A 39 15.20 -12.10 19.32
CA ASP A 39 14.33 -13.26 19.29
C ASP A 39 13.06 -12.82 20.01
N VAL A 40 12.01 -12.55 19.24
CA VAL A 40 10.68 -12.34 19.80
C VAL A 40 10.42 -13.68 20.45
N SER A 41 10.61 -13.74 21.78
CA SER A 41 10.23 -14.89 22.58
C SER A 41 8.73 -15.02 22.39
N ALA A 42 8.34 -15.70 21.32
CA ALA A 42 6.99 -16.10 21.08
C ALA A 42 6.66 -16.99 22.26
N ALA A 43 5.99 -16.44 23.26
CA ALA A 43 5.05 -17.23 24.02
C ALA A 43 4.11 -17.78 22.95
N SER A 44 4.42 -18.99 22.47
CA SER A 44 3.57 -19.67 21.51
C SER A 44 2.29 -19.93 22.25
N ALA A 45 1.33 -19.03 22.13
CA ALA A 45 -0.05 -19.36 22.42
C ALA A 45 -0.30 -20.63 21.61
N ASP A 46 -0.67 -21.70 22.30
CA ASP A 46 -0.97 -22.97 21.66
C ASP A 46 -2.24 -22.77 20.81
N VAL A 47 -2.03 -22.32 19.57
CA VAL A 47 -3.09 -22.04 18.59
C VAL A 47 -3.73 -23.32 18.07
N SER A 48 -3.28 -24.50 18.55
CA SER A 48 -3.84 -25.81 18.22
C SER A 48 -5.33 -25.96 18.60
N ALA A 49 -5.86 -25.06 19.43
CA ALA A 49 -7.27 -25.03 19.84
C ALA A 49 -8.12 -23.94 19.15
N LEU A 50 -7.62 -23.28 18.09
CA LEU A 50 -8.44 -22.32 17.33
C LEU A 50 -9.47 -23.02 16.46
N THR A 51 -10.74 -22.66 16.64
CA THR A 51 -11.84 -23.04 15.74
C THR A 51 -12.34 -21.80 15.01
N LEU A 52 -12.48 -21.88 13.69
CA LEU A 52 -13.10 -20.83 12.90
C LEU A 52 -14.62 -21.04 12.90
N SER A 53 -15.37 -20.00 13.28
CA SER A 53 -16.82 -19.97 13.13
C SER A 53 -17.20 -18.94 12.06
N PRO A 54 -18.03 -19.30 11.07
CA PRO A 54 -18.59 -18.30 10.16
C PRO A 54 -19.43 -17.29 10.93
N VAL A 55 -19.19 -15.99 10.71
CA VAL A 55 -19.94 -14.89 11.35
C VAL A 55 -20.80 -14.10 10.37
N ALA A 56 -20.42 -14.06 9.09
CA ALA A 56 -21.14 -13.36 8.04
C ALA A 56 -20.73 -13.88 6.65
N LEU A 57 -21.56 -13.59 5.64
CA LEU A 57 -21.23 -13.73 4.23
C LEU A 57 -21.27 -12.33 3.59
N LEU A 58 -20.21 -11.99 2.86
CA LEU A 58 -20.05 -10.74 2.14
C LEU A 58 -19.64 -11.04 0.71
N ASP A 59 -20.05 -10.18 -0.22
CA ASP A 59 -19.65 -10.30 -1.62
C ASP A 59 -18.29 -9.61 -1.84
N GLN A 60 -17.26 -10.39 -2.15
CA GLN A 60 -15.89 -9.91 -2.39
C GLN A 60 -15.31 -9.01 -1.27
N PRO A 61 -15.31 -9.44 0.00
CA PRO A 61 -14.67 -8.69 1.08
C PRO A 61 -13.16 -8.61 0.85
N VAL A 62 -12.58 -7.42 1.02
CA VAL A 62 -11.15 -7.16 0.80
C VAL A 62 -10.48 -6.46 1.97
N ASP A 63 -11.25 -5.79 2.84
CA ASP A 63 -10.72 -5.05 3.98
C ASP A 63 -11.66 -5.04 5.19
N GLY A 64 -11.08 -4.79 6.37
CA GLY A 64 -11.75 -4.69 7.66
C GLY A 64 -11.08 -3.62 8.51
N ALA A 65 -11.84 -2.61 8.93
CA ALA A 65 -11.31 -1.48 9.69
C ALA A 65 -12.05 -1.32 11.04
N HIS A 66 -11.31 -0.91 12.06
CA HIS A 66 -11.86 -0.55 13.37
C HIS A 66 -11.83 0.97 13.56
N ARG A 67 -12.89 1.52 14.14
CA ARG A 67 -13.04 2.96 14.38
C ARG A 67 -12.88 3.25 15.87
N ALA A 68 -12.08 4.25 16.21
CA ALA A 68 -11.87 4.64 17.61
C ALA A 68 -13.20 4.96 18.31
N GLY A 69 -13.43 4.35 19.48
CA GLY A 69 -14.64 4.53 20.27
C GLY A 69 -15.89 3.82 19.73
N ASP A 70 -15.74 2.90 18.78
CA ASP A 70 -16.82 2.06 18.26
C ASP A 70 -16.43 0.58 18.40
N GLU A 71 -17.30 -0.25 18.98
CA GLU A 71 -17.04 -1.69 19.13
C GLU A 71 -17.15 -2.45 17.80
N ALA A 72 -17.60 -1.79 16.73
CA ALA A 72 -17.80 -2.41 15.45
C ALA A 72 -16.51 -2.60 14.63
N VAL A 73 -16.56 -3.63 13.79
CA VAL A 73 -15.66 -3.78 12.63
C VAL A 73 -16.42 -3.40 11.36
N TYR A 74 -15.78 -2.63 10.51
CA TYR A 74 -16.32 -2.19 9.22
C TYR A 74 -15.69 -3.02 8.12
N PHE A 75 -16.48 -3.88 7.47
CA PHE A 75 -16.02 -4.71 6.37
C PHE A 75 -16.25 -4.04 5.03
N VAL A 76 -15.21 -4.01 4.22
CA VAL A 76 -15.16 -3.41 2.90
C VAL A 76 -15.29 -4.48 1.84
N SER A 77 -16.21 -4.27 0.91
CA SER A 77 -16.40 -5.12 -0.25
C SER A 77 -15.92 -4.42 -1.51
N ARG A 78 -15.20 -5.16 -2.36
CA ARG A 78 -14.61 -4.65 -3.61
C ARG A 78 -15.65 -4.06 -4.56
N THR A 79 -16.90 -4.50 -4.45
CA THR A 79 -18.07 -4.01 -5.19
C THR A 79 -18.49 -2.58 -4.82
N GLY A 80 -17.87 -1.96 -3.81
CA GLY A 80 -18.10 -0.56 -3.45
C GLY A 80 -18.97 -0.34 -2.22
N THR A 81 -19.13 -1.37 -1.38
CA THR A 81 -19.96 -1.27 -0.17
C THR A 81 -19.15 -1.49 1.11
N VAL A 82 -19.62 -0.87 2.21
CA VAL A 82 -19.11 -1.12 3.55
C VAL A 82 -20.26 -1.58 4.44
N HIS A 83 -20.06 -2.69 5.15
CA HIS A 83 -21.01 -3.20 6.15
C HIS A 83 -20.40 -3.10 7.54
N ARG A 84 -21.25 -2.80 8.53
CA ARG A 84 -20.83 -2.70 9.94
C ARG A 84 -21.19 -4.00 10.66
N PHE A 85 -20.24 -4.56 11.39
CA PHE A 85 -20.42 -5.77 12.20
C PHE A 85 -20.21 -5.46 13.67
N VAL A 86 -21.22 -5.71 14.50
CA VAL A 86 -21.18 -5.49 15.95
C VAL A 86 -22.12 -6.47 16.63
N ASN A 87 -21.81 -6.90 17.86
CA ASN A 87 -22.67 -7.81 18.63
C ASN A 87 -23.09 -9.07 17.84
N ASP A 88 -22.12 -9.67 17.15
CA ASP A 88 -22.31 -10.86 16.29
C ASP A 88 -23.33 -10.68 15.15
N GLN A 89 -23.56 -9.44 14.72
CA GLN A 89 -24.52 -9.10 13.68
C GLN A 89 -23.90 -8.19 12.62
N LEU A 90 -23.99 -8.61 11.37
CA LEU A 90 -23.70 -7.77 10.21
C LEU A 90 -24.91 -6.89 9.88
N SER A 91 -24.69 -5.63 9.51
CA SER A 91 -25.75 -4.76 9.02
C SER A 91 -26.39 -5.34 7.75
N ASN A 92 -27.73 -5.38 7.70
CA ASN A 92 -28.48 -5.87 6.54
C ASN A 92 -28.24 -4.99 5.30
N GLU A 93 -28.22 -3.67 5.51
CA GLU A 93 -27.89 -2.68 4.49
C GLU A 93 -26.44 -2.19 4.68
N PRO A 94 -25.77 -1.75 3.60
CA PRO A 94 -24.45 -1.15 3.72
C PRO A 94 -24.54 0.20 4.46
N VAL A 95 -23.55 0.48 5.31
CA VAL A 95 -23.39 1.80 5.96
C VAL A 95 -22.74 2.83 5.05
N LEU A 96 -22.19 2.38 3.91
CA LEU A 96 -21.72 3.20 2.80
C LEU A 96 -21.88 2.41 1.49
N ASP A 97 -22.40 3.07 0.45
CA ASP A 97 -22.45 2.55 -0.91
C ASP A 97 -21.88 3.61 -1.89
N ILE A 98 -20.82 3.23 -2.58
CA ILE A 98 -20.17 3.99 -3.66
C ILE A 98 -20.04 3.15 -4.95
N SER A 99 -20.88 2.12 -5.12
CA SER A 99 -20.88 1.24 -6.29
C SER A 99 -21.15 1.99 -7.61
N ASP A 100 -21.72 3.19 -7.55
CA ASP A 100 -21.84 4.09 -8.69
C ASP A 100 -20.51 4.74 -9.11
N LEU A 101 -19.51 4.79 -8.22
CA LEU A 101 -18.20 5.41 -8.46
C LEU A 101 -17.10 4.42 -8.85
N THR A 102 -17.28 3.13 -8.55
CA THR A 102 -16.25 2.09 -8.71
C THR A 102 -16.81 0.82 -9.40
N GLU A 103 -15.91 -0.10 -9.75
CA GLU A 103 -16.24 -1.40 -10.34
C GLU A 103 -15.22 -2.46 -9.90
N GLY A 104 -15.71 -3.60 -9.41
CA GLY A 104 -14.91 -4.67 -8.81
C GLY A 104 -14.30 -5.66 -9.81
N GLU A 105 -13.63 -5.18 -10.86
CA GLU A 105 -13.06 -6.01 -11.94
C GLU A 105 -11.52 -6.09 -11.87
N GLY A 106 -10.93 -7.29 -11.91
CA GLY A 106 -9.48 -7.46 -11.73
C GLY A 106 -9.04 -7.17 -10.29
N GLU A 107 -8.11 -6.24 -10.06
CA GLU A 107 -7.75 -5.75 -8.72
C GLU A 107 -8.41 -4.40 -8.39
N ARG A 108 -9.34 -3.93 -9.22
CA ARG A 108 -10.10 -2.69 -9.03
C ARG A 108 -11.23 -2.86 -8.04
N GLY A 109 -11.72 -1.74 -7.51
CA GLY A 109 -12.87 -1.67 -6.62
C GLY A 109 -12.67 -0.67 -5.49
N LEU A 110 -13.50 -0.79 -4.45
CA LEU A 110 -13.19 -0.21 -3.13
C LEU A 110 -12.26 -1.17 -2.39
N LEU A 111 -11.05 -0.71 -2.06
CA LEU A 111 -9.97 -1.59 -1.63
C LEU A 111 -9.54 -1.35 -0.18
N GLY A 112 -9.63 -0.11 0.30
CA GLY A 112 -9.17 0.24 1.63
C GLY A 112 -10.08 1.22 2.35
N LEU A 113 -10.15 1.05 3.67
CA LEU A 113 -10.83 1.94 4.61
C LEU A 113 -9.93 2.17 5.83
N ALA A 114 -9.76 3.43 6.23
CA ALA A 114 -9.23 3.77 7.54
C ALA A 114 -9.99 4.96 8.14
N PHE A 115 -9.82 5.19 9.43
CA PHE A 115 -10.47 6.27 10.15
C PHE A 115 -9.43 7.27 10.67
N SER A 116 -9.81 8.55 10.78
CA SER A 116 -9.06 9.54 11.53
C SER A 116 -8.85 9.08 12.98
N PRO A 117 -7.84 9.61 13.70
CA PRO A 117 -7.56 9.19 15.08
C PRO A 117 -8.76 9.36 16.04
N ASP A 118 -9.62 10.36 15.79
CA ASP A 118 -10.85 10.63 16.55
C ASP A 118 -12.09 9.88 16.01
N GLY A 119 -11.95 9.16 14.90
CA GLY A 119 -13.02 8.44 14.21
C GLY A 119 -14.06 9.32 13.51
N SER A 120 -13.91 10.64 13.44
CA SER A 120 -14.91 11.52 12.82
C SER A 120 -14.88 11.54 11.29
N VAL A 121 -13.76 11.10 10.69
CA VAL A 121 -13.53 11.03 9.25
C VAL A 121 -13.12 9.61 8.87
N ALA A 122 -13.69 9.09 7.79
CA ALA A 122 -13.20 7.92 7.09
C ALA A 122 -12.42 8.34 5.85
N TYR A 123 -11.39 7.57 5.54
CA TYR A 123 -10.60 7.67 4.33
C TYR A 123 -10.77 6.41 3.50
N LEU A 124 -10.97 6.58 2.21
CA LEU A 124 -11.18 5.49 1.25
C LEU A 124 -10.03 5.45 0.25
N ASN A 125 -9.67 4.25 -0.15
CA ASN A 125 -8.86 3.99 -1.35
C ASN A 125 -9.69 3.11 -2.30
N TYR A 126 -10.05 3.67 -3.45
CA TYR A 126 -10.82 2.95 -4.47
C TYR A 126 -10.35 3.31 -5.87
N THR A 127 -10.64 2.48 -6.86
CA THR A 127 -10.45 2.83 -8.26
C THR A 127 -11.75 3.39 -8.85
N ASN A 128 -11.70 4.54 -9.51
CA ASN A 128 -12.89 5.11 -10.18
C ASN A 128 -13.27 4.31 -11.44
N ARG A 129 -14.36 4.69 -12.13
CA ARG A 129 -14.79 4.04 -13.37
C ARG A 129 -13.83 4.18 -14.56
N SER A 130 -12.90 5.14 -14.54
CA SER A 130 -11.80 5.22 -15.51
C SER A 130 -10.67 4.23 -15.18
N GLY A 131 -10.63 3.73 -13.95
CA GLY A 131 -9.62 2.81 -13.42
C GLY A 131 -8.58 3.48 -12.52
N ASP A 132 -8.61 4.80 -12.38
CA ASP A 132 -7.63 5.56 -11.58
C ASP A 132 -7.85 5.34 -10.10
N THR A 133 -6.76 5.24 -9.33
CA THR A 133 -6.85 5.24 -7.87
C THR A 133 -7.31 6.60 -7.37
N VAL A 134 -8.25 6.60 -6.46
CA VAL A 134 -8.78 7.78 -5.77
C VAL A 134 -8.64 7.54 -4.27
N VAL A 135 -7.97 8.49 -3.61
CA VAL A 135 -8.00 8.62 -2.16
C VAL A 135 -9.01 9.69 -1.81
N ALA A 136 -9.98 9.36 -0.98
CA ALA A 136 -11.08 10.27 -0.61
C ALA A 136 -11.34 10.27 0.89
N SER A 137 -12.04 11.29 1.38
CA SER A 137 -12.54 11.36 2.74
C SER A 137 -14.06 11.53 2.81
N LEU A 138 -14.65 11.05 3.90
CA LEU A 138 -16.06 11.18 4.26
C LEU A 138 -16.19 11.44 5.76
N ASN A 139 -17.17 12.23 6.18
CA ASN A 139 -17.55 12.30 7.59
C ASN A 139 -18.24 11.01 8.02
N VAL A 140 -18.03 10.62 9.27
CA VAL A 140 -18.67 9.48 9.91
C VAL A 140 -19.41 9.99 11.15
N ALA A 141 -20.72 9.78 11.17
CA ALA A 141 -21.55 10.16 12.30
C ALA A 141 -21.24 9.30 13.52
N ALA A 142 -21.61 9.79 14.71
CA ALA A 142 -21.34 9.08 15.97
C ALA A 142 -21.96 7.68 16.04
N ASN A 143 -23.02 7.41 15.28
CA ASN A 143 -23.67 6.10 15.19
C ASN A 143 -23.01 5.14 14.16
N GLY A 144 -21.88 5.54 13.55
CA GLY A 144 -21.16 4.74 12.56
C GLY A 144 -21.68 4.86 11.13
N ALA A 145 -22.66 5.71 10.86
CA ALA A 145 -23.15 5.96 9.51
C ALA A 145 -22.18 6.88 8.74
N PHE A 146 -21.89 6.54 7.48
CA PHE A 146 -21.06 7.37 6.61
C PHE A 146 -21.93 8.43 5.94
N GLU A 147 -21.52 9.69 6.02
CA GLU A 147 -22.24 10.79 5.38
C GLU A 147 -21.79 10.92 3.92
N ARG A 148 -22.34 10.08 3.02
CA ARG A 148 -21.95 10.03 1.60
C ARG A 148 -21.88 11.40 0.91
N GLY A 149 -22.76 12.34 1.27
CA GLY A 149 -22.77 13.71 0.71
C GLY A 149 -21.54 14.56 1.05
N SER A 150 -20.74 14.15 2.04
CA SER A 150 -19.48 14.80 2.43
C SER A 150 -18.26 14.30 1.64
N LEU A 151 -18.45 13.39 0.66
CA LEU A 151 -17.35 12.77 -0.09
C LEU A 151 -16.49 13.85 -0.73
N ARG A 152 -15.20 13.83 -0.38
CA ARG A 152 -14.18 14.73 -0.95
C ARG A 152 -13.01 13.91 -1.45
N THR A 153 -12.70 14.03 -2.74
CA THR A 153 -11.46 13.52 -3.29
C THR A 153 -10.27 14.29 -2.73
N ILE A 154 -9.27 13.58 -2.22
CA ILE A 154 -8.00 14.14 -1.73
C ILE A 154 -6.98 14.13 -2.87
N ILE A 155 -6.77 12.98 -3.50
CA ILE A 155 -5.90 12.84 -4.68
C ILE A 155 -6.47 11.78 -5.65
N THR A 156 -6.08 11.91 -6.91
CA THR A 156 -6.33 10.92 -7.97
C THR A 156 -4.99 10.55 -8.61
N ILE A 157 -4.75 9.26 -8.84
CA ILE A 157 -3.52 8.73 -9.43
C ILE A 157 -3.90 7.84 -10.62
N GLU A 158 -3.41 8.20 -11.80
CA GLU A 158 -3.66 7.44 -13.04
C GLU A 158 -3.12 6.01 -12.92
N GLN A 159 -3.93 5.04 -13.34
CA GLN A 159 -3.58 3.61 -13.33
C GLN A 159 -3.55 3.05 -14.76
N PRO A 160 -2.37 2.65 -15.26
CA PRO A 160 -2.22 2.21 -16.64
C PRO A 160 -2.84 0.83 -16.91
N PHE A 161 -2.95 -0.03 -15.89
CA PHE A 161 -3.56 -1.35 -15.99
C PHE A 161 -4.59 -1.62 -14.87
N ARG A 162 -5.29 -2.75 -14.97
CA ARG A 162 -6.35 -3.17 -14.03
C ARG A 162 -5.86 -3.95 -12.81
N ASN A 163 -4.54 -4.04 -12.66
CA ASN A 163 -3.86 -4.80 -11.62
C ASN A 163 -2.66 -3.99 -11.10
N HIS A 164 -2.10 -4.46 -10.00
CA HIS A 164 -1.17 -3.75 -9.14
C HIS A 164 -1.70 -2.40 -8.66
N ASN A 165 -2.95 -2.40 -8.23
CA ASN A 165 -3.59 -1.20 -7.69
C ASN A 165 -3.29 -1.00 -6.19
N ALA A 166 -2.60 -1.94 -5.55
CA ALA A 166 -2.43 -2.00 -4.10
C ALA A 166 -3.79 -1.92 -3.41
N GLY A 167 -4.06 -0.84 -2.69
CA GLY A 167 -5.41 -0.50 -2.23
C GLY A 167 -5.56 -0.30 -0.73
N ASP A 168 -4.52 -0.58 0.06
CA ASP A 168 -4.53 -0.32 1.50
C ASP A 168 -4.37 1.17 1.81
N LEU A 169 -4.65 1.55 3.06
CA LEU A 169 -4.26 2.85 3.62
C LEU A 169 -4.07 2.77 5.13
N VAL A 170 -3.16 3.59 5.65
CA VAL A 170 -2.95 3.74 7.09
C VAL A 170 -2.99 5.22 7.46
N VAL A 171 -3.58 5.52 8.62
CA VAL A 171 -3.60 6.88 9.18
C VAL A 171 -2.54 6.96 10.26
N GLU A 172 -1.57 7.86 10.06
CA GLU A 172 -0.56 8.15 11.07
C GLU A 172 -1.18 8.89 12.27
N PRO A 173 -0.58 8.84 13.47
CA PRO A 173 -1.12 9.53 14.65
C PRO A 173 -1.32 11.05 14.47
N ASN A 174 -0.57 11.67 13.55
CA ASN A 174 -0.69 13.09 13.20
C ASN A 174 -1.79 13.38 12.15
N GLY A 175 -2.52 12.37 11.68
CA GLY A 175 -3.59 12.48 10.68
C GLY A 175 -3.14 12.45 9.22
N MET A 176 -1.85 12.24 8.95
CA MET A 176 -1.34 12.02 7.60
C MET A 176 -1.71 10.61 7.12
N LEU A 177 -1.89 10.45 5.81
CA LEU A 177 -2.21 9.16 5.21
C LEU A 177 -0.96 8.52 4.62
N LEU A 178 -0.72 7.25 4.93
CA LEU A 178 0.21 6.40 4.19
C LEU A 178 -0.57 5.61 3.15
N VAL A 179 -0.23 5.83 1.88
CA VAL A 179 -0.91 5.24 0.72
C VAL A 179 0.10 4.42 -0.07
N PRO A 180 0.17 3.10 0.12
CA PRO A 180 0.97 2.22 -0.71
C PRO A 180 0.36 2.13 -2.11
N MET A 181 1.24 2.16 -3.13
CA MET A 181 0.87 2.13 -4.53
C MET A 181 1.67 1.05 -5.25
N GLY A 182 0.99 0.20 -6.01
CA GLY A 182 1.66 -0.71 -6.95
C GLY A 182 2.27 0.03 -8.13
N ASP A 183 3.10 -0.67 -8.90
CA ASP A 183 3.85 -0.14 -10.06
C ASP A 183 2.98 0.19 -11.28
N GLY A 184 1.67 -0.05 -11.18
CA GLY A 184 0.69 0.21 -12.23
C GLY A 184 0.30 -1.01 -13.04
N GLY A 185 0.97 -2.16 -12.86
CA GLY A 185 0.48 -3.46 -13.33
C GLY A 185 1.18 -4.06 -14.53
N SER A 186 0.49 -5.02 -15.14
CA SER A 186 0.97 -5.89 -16.22
C SER A 186 2.09 -6.86 -15.84
N ALA A 187 2.32 -7.84 -16.73
CA ALA A 187 3.41 -8.80 -16.59
C ALA A 187 4.75 -8.14 -16.96
N ASP A 188 5.81 -8.52 -16.24
CA ASP A 188 7.20 -8.11 -16.51
C ASP A 188 7.51 -6.60 -16.38
N ASP A 189 6.65 -5.84 -15.68
CA ASP A 189 6.79 -4.39 -15.41
C ASP A 189 7.22 -3.60 -16.66
N PRO A 190 6.30 -3.41 -17.63
CA PRO A 190 6.64 -2.78 -18.91
C PRO A 190 6.98 -1.29 -18.76
N LEU A 191 6.50 -0.63 -17.71
CA LEU A 191 6.66 0.82 -17.52
C LEU A 191 7.93 1.17 -16.74
N ARG A 192 8.37 0.32 -15.81
CA ARG A 192 9.59 0.52 -15.00
C ARG A 192 9.64 1.85 -14.25
N VAL A 193 8.49 2.30 -13.77
CA VAL A 193 8.31 3.61 -13.12
C VAL A 193 8.48 3.57 -11.60
N SER A 194 8.65 2.39 -10.99
CA SER A 194 8.74 2.26 -9.53
C SER A 194 9.92 3.02 -8.91
N LEU A 195 11.00 3.26 -9.66
CA LEU A 195 12.15 4.08 -9.24
C LEU A 195 12.13 5.54 -9.77
N ASP A 196 11.19 5.87 -10.64
CA ASP A 196 11.01 7.23 -11.19
C ASP A 196 10.27 8.11 -10.18
N ASP A 197 10.87 9.24 -9.82
CA ASP A 197 10.32 10.20 -8.86
C ASP A 197 9.24 11.12 -9.47
N SER A 198 9.09 11.12 -10.80
CA SER A 198 7.97 11.81 -11.46
C SER A 198 6.67 10.99 -11.44
N SER A 199 6.75 9.71 -11.07
CA SER A 199 5.62 8.79 -10.94
C SER A 199 5.28 8.50 -9.48
N LEU A 200 3.98 8.44 -9.17
CA LEU A 200 3.46 8.04 -7.87
C LEU A 200 3.27 6.51 -7.73
N LEU A 201 3.55 5.75 -8.80
CA LEU A 201 3.41 4.29 -8.85
C LEU A 201 4.65 3.58 -8.28
N GLY A 202 4.43 2.44 -7.62
CA GLY A 202 5.47 1.62 -7.00
C GLY A 202 6.11 2.31 -5.77
N LYS A 203 5.30 3.03 -5.00
CA LYS A 203 5.72 3.92 -3.90
C LYS A 203 4.93 3.63 -2.62
N VAL A 204 5.44 4.12 -1.49
CA VAL A 204 4.59 4.53 -0.37
C VAL A 204 4.55 6.05 -0.36
N LEU A 205 3.33 6.59 -0.43
CA LEU A 205 3.06 8.01 -0.41
C LEU A 205 2.64 8.41 1.00
N ARG A 206 3.18 9.52 1.51
CA ARG A 206 2.63 10.24 2.66
C ARG A 206 1.83 11.42 2.15
N VAL A 207 0.52 11.45 2.43
CA VAL A 207 -0.44 12.40 1.87
C VAL A 207 -1.09 13.20 2.98
N ASP A 208 -1.07 14.53 2.85
CA ASP A 208 -1.83 15.43 3.70
C ASP A 208 -3.32 15.36 3.33
N ALA A 209 -4.17 14.93 4.26
CA ALA A 209 -5.59 14.71 4.01
C ALA A 209 -6.39 15.99 3.70
N ALA A 210 -5.90 17.16 4.10
CA ALA A 210 -6.57 18.43 3.90
C ALA A 210 -6.20 19.06 2.55
N THR A 211 -4.93 18.96 2.15
CA THR A 211 -4.38 19.65 0.98
C THR A 211 -4.10 18.73 -0.21
N GLY A 212 -4.00 17.42 0.01
CA GLY A 212 -3.53 16.46 -0.99
C GLY A 212 -2.02 16.52 -1.25
N ALA A 213 -1.28 17.34 -0.50
CA ALA A 213 0.17 17.43 -0.63
C ALA A 213 0.80 16.05 -0.40
N THR A 214 1.61 15.59 -1.36
CA THR A 214 2.10 14.22 -1.41
C THR A 214 3.62 14.20 -1.36
N THR A 215 4.18 13.33 -0.51
CA THR A 215 5.62 13.06 -0.43
C THR A 215 5.87 11.56 -0.61
N ILE A 216 6.90 11.19 -1.37
CA ILE A 216 7.33 9.80 -1.50
C ILE A 216 8.24 9.45 -0.32
N ILE A 217 7.88 8.40 0.44
CA ILE A 217 8.70 7.94 1.59
C ILE A 217 9.38 6.59 1.34
N ALA A 218 8.89 5.82 0.36
CA ALA A 218 9.53 4.59 -0.11
C ALA A 218 9.25 4.40 -1.61
N LYS A 219 10.13 3.68 -2.32
CA LYS A 219 10.02 3.42 -3.76
C LYS A 219 10.60 2.06 -4.14
N GLY A 220 10.30 1.61 -5.36
CA GLY A 220 10.74 0.30 -5.87
C GLY A 220 9.80 -0.85 -5.52
N LEU A 221 8.54 -0.55 -5.19
CA LEU A 221 7.52 -1.55 -4.86
C LEU A 221 6.79 -2.03 -6.11
N ARG A 222 6.29 -3.27 -6.07
CA ARG A 222 5.57 -3.90 -7.18
C ARG A 222 4.06 -3.86 -6.99
N ASN A 223 3.55 -4.51 -5.96
CA ASN A 223 2.15 -4.50 -5.57
C ASN A 223 2.02 -4.67 -4.04
N PRO A 224 2.30 -3.61 -3.25
CA PRO A 224 2.20 -3.61 -1.80
C PRO A 224 0.73 -3.63 -1.36
N TRP A 225 0.16 -4.83 -1.21
CA TRP A 225 -1.28 -5.01 -1.00
C TRP A 225 -1.74 -4.76 0.43
N ARG A 226 -0.85 -4.87 1.43
CA ARG A 226 -1.09 -4.52 2.83
C ARG A 226 0.08 -3.86 3.51
N VAL A 227 -0.24 -2.93 4.40
CA VAL A 227 0.69 -2.12 5.16
C VAL A 227 0.16 -1.90 6.58
N ASP A 228 1.06 -1.84 7.55
CA ASP A 228 0.73 -1.52 8.93
C ASP A 228 1.86 -0.71 9.59
N LEU A 229 1.50 0.01 10.64
CA LEU A 229 2.43 0.73 11.50
C LEU A 229 2.53 0.03 12.85
N PHE A 230 3.76 -0.31 13.23
CA PHE A 230 4.07 -0.74 14.58
C PHE A 230 5.14 0.19 15.15
N ASP A 231 4.78 0.96 16.18
CA ASP A 231 5.57 2.08 16.70
C ASP A 231 5.96 3.08 15.60
N ASP A 232 7.26 3.25 15.36
CA ASP A 232 7.82 4.14 14.34
C ASP A 232 8.19 3.41 13.04
N ARG A 233 7.77 2.15 12.89
CA ARG A 233 8.15 1.29 11.77
C ARG A 233 6.96 0.98 10.87
N LEU A 234 7.17 1.21 9.58
CA LEU A 234 6.28 0.78 8.51
C LEU A 234 6.60 -0.67 8.11
N TRP A 235 5.61 -1.54 8.21
CA TRP A 235 5.67 -2.92 7.72
C TRP A 235 4.75 -3.05 6.52
N LEU A 236 5.21 -3.67 5.44
CA LEU A 236 4.39 -3.89 4.26
C LEU A 236 4.68 -5.25 3.62
N ALA A 237 3.66 -5.84 3.02
CA ALA A 237 3.77 -7.05 2.23
C ALA A 237 3.66 -6.70 0.74
N ASP A 238 4.68 -7.06 -0.04
CA ASP A 238 4.75 -6.79 -1.47
C ASP A 238 4.68 -8.09 -2.29
N VAL A 239 3.84 -8.12 -3.32
CA VAL A 239 3.67 -9.28 -4.20
C VAL A 239 4.71 -9.22 -5.33
N GLY A 240 5.74 -10.06 -5.23
CA GLY A 240 6.75 -10.25 -6.27
C GLY A 240 6.23 -10.98 -7.52
N GLN A 241 7.14 -11.24 -8.46
CA GLN A 241 6.91 -12.17 -9.57
C GLN A 241 7.84 -13.37 -9.42
N ASN A 242 7.45 -14.55 -9.92
CA ASN A 242 8.25 -15.79 -9.86
C ASN A 242 9.45 -15.75 -10.83
N LYS A 243 10.32 -14.75 -10.70
CA LYS A 243 11.58 -14.57 -11.43
C LYS A 243 12.63 -13.95 -10.52
#